data_AF-A0A6M1ZAL9-F1
#
_entry.id   AF-A0A6M1ZAL9-F1
#
_cell.length_a   1.000
_cell.length_b   1.000
_cell.length_c   1.000
_cell.angle_alpha   90.00
_cell.angle_beta   90.00
_cell.angle_gamma   90.00
#
_symmetry.space_group_name_H-M   'P 1'
#
loop_
_entity.id
_entity.type
_entity.pdbx_description
1 polymer ?
#
loop_
_entity_poly.entity_id
_entity_poly.type
_entity_poly.pdbx_seq_one_letter_code
_entity_poly.pdbx_strand_id
1 'polypeptide(L)'
;MYLTDAQLSRVRTRPHRTRLWLGIYQPRVIFQGRIAQAFIPKGARAINLDGISGDFNIIQGGETCFISTIAGGNELGRIRVRSATATGLVLAENSITWRNDWYLTVVRYFEPWGVYPRVTLDDDNDPTFYKDYDIAYTDQNTNLDPVICLGPNHAGFLEPDGIATGIASVWYTSSGTFDPTEGGGIASYSWHMEGGNPTGSTDAHPGYVSYTGCGQFVTSLSVTTDGGAVFTGYRHIQILTRPDQPGSCKPFFRWGLRSLEGNRGQGGYNARIWVRDVVDTDVIVDGALVVVFSEDWEGGTNTGITGSYVKIGANAENRDQILFTGYILEDSIRLDPVTSQVDFKVGSITQRMAELGTFNIALDAEDNGEPWTEFPSLTTDRGV
;
A
#
# COMPACT_ATOMS: atom_id res chain seq x y z
N MET A 1 10.24 -14.32 -17.14
CA MET A 1 8.92 -14.99 -17.25
C MET A 1 9.09 -16.13 -18.23
N TYR A 2 8.89 -17.38 -17.81
CA TYR A 2 8.96 -18.54 -18.70
C TYR A 2 7.53 -18.91 -19.11
N LEU A 3 7.22 -18.80 -20.40
CA LEU A 3 5.94 -19.29 -20.93
C LEU A 3 6.01 -20.82 -21.02
N THR A 4 4.92 -21.50 -20.67
CA THR A 4 4.82 -22.94 -20.95
C THR A 4 4.79 -23.20 -22.45
N ASP A 5 5.15 -24.39 -22.91
CA ASP A 5 5.10 -24.74 -24.34
C ASP A 5 3.70 -24.54 -24.95
N ALA A 6 2.65 -24.83 -24.16
CA ALA A 6 1.27 -24.59 -24.54
C ALA A 6 0.96 -23.09 -24.69
N GLN A 7 1.43 -22.25 -23.76
CA GLN A 7 1.31 -20.81 -23.84
C GLN A 7 2.09 -20.24 -25.04
N LEU A 8 3.31 -20.72 -25.28
CA LEU A 8 4.14 -20.30 -26.40
C LEU A 8 3.48 -20.63 -27.75
N SER A 9 2.88 -21.81 -27.87
CA SER A 9 2.11 -22.21 -29.05
C SER A 9 0.92 -21.27 -29.28
N ARG A 10 0.21 -20.88 -28.21
CA ARG A 10 -0.90 -19.92 -28.26
C ARG A 10 -0.47 -18.52 -28.70
N VAL A 11 0.65 -18.00 -28.18
CA VAL A 11 1.23 -16.71 -28.62
C VAL A 11 1.48 -16.71 -30.13
N ARG A 12 1.97 -17.82 -30.68
CA ARG A 12 2.37 -17.93 -32.08
C ARG A 12 1.23 -18.14 -33.07
N THR A 13 0.11 -18.70 -32.62
CA THR A 13 -0.93 -19.24 -33.53
C THR A 13 -2.25 -18.49 -33.49
N ARG A 14 -2.48 -17.62 -32.49
CA ARG A 14 -3.76 -16.95 -32.29
C ARG A 14 -3.59 -15.43 -32.23
N PRO A 15 -4.57 -14.66 -32.70
CA PRO A 15 -4.56 -13.21 -32.53
C PRO A 15 -4.75 -12.86 -31.06
N HIS A 16 -3.97 -11.88 -30.58
CA HIS A 16 -4.00 -11.37 -29.21
C HIS A 16 -4.42 -9.91 -29.19
N ARG A 17 -5.19 -9.54 -28.18
CA ARG A 17 -5.53 -8.15 -27.88
C ARG A 17 -5.42 -7.95 -26.39
N THR A 18 -4.81 -6.83 -25.99
CA THR A 18 -4.76 -6.38 -24.61
C THR A 18 -5.37 -5.00 -24.51
N ARG A 19 -6.16 -4.77 -23.45
CA ARG A 19 -6.60 -3.45 -23.04
C ARG A 19 -6.07 -3.19 -21.65
N LEU A 20 -5.43 -2.04 -21.48
CA LEU A 20 -4.92 -1.59 -20.20
C LEU A 20 -5.89 -0.62 -19.55
N TRP A 21 -5.90 -0.67 -18.23
CA TRP A 21 -6.72 0.15 -17.35
C TRP A 21 -5.85 0.75 -16.25
N LEU A 22 -6.22 1.95 -15.82
CA LEU A 22 -5.50 2.70 -14.79
C LEU A 22 -6.43 2.92 -13.60
N GLY A 23 -6.05 2.36 -12.45
CA GLY A 23 -6.64 2.69 -11.15
C GLY A 23 -5.65 3.49 -10.31
N ILE A 24 -6.10 4.61 -9.76
CA ILE A 24 -5.37 5.37 -8.73
C ILE A 24 -6.18 5.21 -7.45
N TYR A 25 -5.53 4.72 -6.39
CA TYR A 25 -6.16 4.40 -5.12
C TYR A 25 -6.63 5.69 -4.44
N GLN A 26 -7.93 5.76 -4.15
CA GLN A 26 -8.55 6.90 -3.48
C GLN A 26 -8.98 6.49 -2.07
N PRO A 27 -8.16 6.76 -1.05
CA PRO A 27 -8.42 6.22 0.27
C PRO A 27 -9.62 6.92 0.93
N ARG A 28 -10.44 6.14 1.64
CA ARG A 28 -11.59 6.66 2.39
C ARG A 28 -11.13 7.42 3.63
N VAL A 29 -11.69 8.60 3.88
CA VAL A 29 -11.56 9.30 5.17
C VAL A 29 -12.26 8.50 6.26
N ILE A 30 -11.53 8.17 7.33
CA ILE A 30 -12.07 7.42 8.47
C ILE A 30 -12.21 8.28 9.72
N PHE A 31 -11.43 9.35 9.82
CA PHE A 31 -11.45 10.28 10.93
C PHE A 31 -10.91 11.64 10.50
N GLN A 32 -11.50 12.70 11.03
CA GLN A 32 -11.04 14.06 10.81
C GLN A 32 -11.31 14.92 12.04
N GLY A 33 -10.38 15.82 12.34
CA GLY A 33 -10.54 16.84 13.36
C GLY A 33 -9.76 18.10 13.02
N ARG A 34 -10.04 19.18 13.75
CA ARG A 34 -9.33 20.45 13.65
C ARG A 34 -8.47 20.67 14.88
N ILE A 35 -7.25 21.16 14.69
CA ILE A 35 -6.29 21.42 15.77
C ILE A 35 -6.85 22.48 16.71
N ALA A 36 -6.96 22.10 17.99
CA ALA A 36 -7.54 22.91 19.06
C ALA A 36 -6.52 23.16 20.18
N GLN A 37 -5.42 23.84 19.85
CA GLN A 37 -4.31 24.12 20.75
C GLN A 37 -3.69 25.49 20.42
N ALA A 38 -3.71 26.40 21.40
CA ALA A 38 -3.20 27.76 21.21
C ALA A 38 -1.66 27.84 21.10
N PHE A 39 -0.94 26.92 21.77
CA PHE A 39 0.50 26.80 21.66
C PHE A 39 0.87 25.35 21.41
N ILE A 40 1.58 25.11 20.30
CA ILE A 40 2.00 23.78 19.88
C ILE A 40 3.50 23.86 19.56
N PRO A 41 4.36 23.18 20.32
CA PRO A 41 5.77 23.13 20.01
C PRO A 41 6.02 22.60 18.59
N LYS A 42 7.06 23.12 17.93
CA LYS A 42 7.52 22.54 16.66
C LYS A 42 7.85 21.06 16.89
N GLY A 43 7.36 20.19 16.00
CA GLY A 43 7.58 18.75 16.13
C GLY A 43 6.69 18.05 17.16
N ALA A 44 5.68 18.73 17.72
CA ALA A 44 4.73 18.07 18.61
C ALA A 44 4.10 16.84 17.93
N ARG A 45 3.95 15.76 18.69
CA ARG A 45 3.38 14.50 18.23
C ARG A 45 1.95 14.29 18.72
N ALA A 46 1.69 14.67 19.97
CA ALA A 46 0.36 14.60 20.57
C ALA A 46 -0.39 15.90 20.25
N ILE A 47 -1.37 15.79 19.35
CA ILE A 47 -2.17 16.92 18.87
C ILE A 47 -3.60 16.77 19.35
N ASN A 48 -4.11 17.77 20.07
CA ASN A 48 -5.50 17.81 20.51
C ASN A 48 -6.37 18.39 19.40
N LEU A 49 -7.54 17.80 19.24
CA LEU A 49 -8.46 18.09 18.16
C LEU A 49 -9.87 18.43 18.68
N ASP A 50 -10.55 19.33 17.98
CA ASP A 50 -11.98 19.62 18.08
C ASP A 50 -12.68 19.36 16.73
N GLY A 51 -14.00 19.57 16.67
CA GLY A 51 -14.76 19.43 15.41
C GLY A 51 -14.66 18.03 14.80
N ILE A 52 -14.60 17.01 15.65
CA ILE A 52 -14.33 15.61 15.25
C ILE A 52 -15.47 15.05 14.40
N SER A 53 -15.08 14.32 13.35
CA SER A 53 -15.96 13.45 12.55
C SER A 53 -15.26 12.13 12.25
N GLY A 54 -16.05 11.06 12.05
CA GLY A 54 -15.52 9.70 11.89
C GLY A 54 -15.39 8.93 13.21
N ASP A 55 -14.65 7.82 13.19
CA ASP A 55 -14.49 6.93 14.35
C ASP A 55 -13.01 6.71 14.65
N PHE A 56 -12.59 7.04 15.87
CA PHE A 56 -11.20 6.86 16.28
C PHE A 56 -10.86 5.40 16.57
N ASN A 57 -11.85 4.54 16.86
CA ASN A 57 -11.61 3.13 17.22
C ASN A 57 -11.15 2.28 16.02
N ILE A 58 -11.41 2.76 14.80
CA ILE A 58 -10.99 2.07 13.56
C ILE A 58 -9.62 2.53 13.07
N ILE A 59 -9.05 3.58 13.68
CA ILE A 59 -7.73 4.10 13.34
C ILE A 59 -6.67 3.09 13.79
N GLN A 60 -5.72 2.82 12.91
CA GLN A 60 -4.60 1.94 13.16
C GLN A 60 -3.28 2.71 13.04
N GLY A 61 -2.29 2.33 13.85
CA GLY A 61 -0.93 2.83 13.69
C GLY A 61 -0.40 2.46 12.30
N GLY A 62 0.25 3.41 11.62
CA GLY A 62 0.72 3.25 10.25
C GLY A 62 -0.15 3.93 9.19
N GLU A 63 -1.38 4.32 9.52
CA GLU A 63 -2.26 5.01 8.59
C GLU A 63 -1.77 6.43 8.26
N THR A 64 -2.20 6.92 7.10
CA THR A 64 -1.84 8.25 6.58
C THR A 64 -2.79 9.31 7.14
N CYS A 65 -2.23 10.39 7.66
CA CYS A 65 -2.94 11.60 8.04
C CYS A 65 -2.54 12.75 7.11
N PHE A 66 -3.53 13.33 6.44
CA PHE A 66 -3.37 14.55 5.66
C PHE A 66 -3.45 15.78 6.55
N ILE A 67 -2.64 16.78 6.21
CA ILE A 67 -2.54 18.05 6.92
C ILE A 67 -3.01 19.15 5.97
N SER A 68 -3.91 20.00 6.46
CA SER A 68 -4.55 21.00 5.63
C SER A 68 -5.03 22.23 6.41
N THR A 69 -5.25 23.32 5.71
CA THR A 69 -5.96 24.53 6.15
C THR A 69 -7.48 24.42 5.92
N ILE A 70 -7.93 23.43 5.15
CA ILE A 70 -9.33 23.16 4.84
C ILE A 70 -9.73 21.75 5.26
N ALA A 71 -11.01 21.57 5.57
CA ALA A 71 -11.55 20.25 5.92
C ALA A 71 -11.38 19.27 4.75
N GLY A 72 -10.67 18.16 4.98
CA GLY A 72 -10.48 17.10 3.99
C GLY A 72 -9.39 17.35 2.94
N GLY A 73 -8.70 18.49 3.00
CA GLY A 73 -7.56 18.78 2.12
C GLY A 73 -6.28 18.05 2.55
N ASN A 74 -5.22 18.25 1.77
CA ASN A 74 -3.90 17.64 2.01
C ASN A 74 -2.73 18.56 1.60
N GLU A 75 -2.98 19.85 1.40
CA GLU A 75 -2.04 20.78 0.78
C GLU A 75 -0.84 21.16 1.65
N LEU A 76 -0.89 20.90 2.97
CA LEU A 76 0.24 21.15 3.86
C LEU A 76 1.14 19.91 4.01
N GLY A 77 0.71 18.76 3.49
CA GLY A 77 1.46 17.51 3.48
C GLY A 77 0.74 16.37 4.18
N ARG A 78 1.52 15.34 4.51
CA ARG A 78 1.06 14.07 5.08
C ARG A 78 2.00 13.60 6.18
N ILE A 79 1.47 12.82 7.11
CA ILE A 79 2.22 12.24 8.22
C ILE A 79 1.61 10.91 8.66
N ARG A 80 2.44 9.99 9.15
CA ARG A 80 1.99 8.71 9.71
C ARG A 80 1.33 8.90 11.08
N VAL A 81 0.15 8.31 11.26
CA VAL A 81 -0.53 8.17 12.55
C VAL A 81 0.09 7.03 13.34
N ARG A 82 0.25 7.21 14.65
CA ARG A 82 0.70 6.15 15.56
C ARG A 82 -0.40 5.64 16.47
N SER A 83 -1.23 6.53 16.99
CA SER A 83 -2.43 6.17 17.73
C SER A 83 -3.42 7.33 17.76
N ALA A 84 -4.63 7.07 18.21
CA ALA A 84 -5.69 8.04 18.32
C ALA A 84 -6.48 7.86 19.62
N THR A 85 -7.10 8.95 20.07
CA THR A 85 -8.13 8.98 21.09
C THR A 85 -9.34 9.73 20.55
N ALA A 86 -10.42 9.81 21.33
CA ALA A 86 -11.62 10.55 20.92
C ALA A 86 -11.37 12.04 20.60
N THR A 87 -10.32 12.65 21.17
CA THR A 87 -10.03 14.08 21.05
C THR A 87 -8.58 14.39 20.68
N GLY A 88 -7.80 13.40 20.23
CA GLY A 88 -6.41 13.65 19.87
C GLY A 88 -5.80 12.56 19.01
N LEU A 89 -4.73 12.95 18.31
CA LEU A 89 -3.89 12.05 17.52
C LEU A 89 -2.47 12.07 18.07
N VAL A 90 -1.84 10.91 18.09
CA VAL A 90 -0.39 10.78 18.25
C VAL A 90 0.21 10.50 16.88
N LEU A 91 1.02 11.43 16.39
CA LEU A 91 1.65 11.38 15.08
C LEU A 91 3.10 10.87 15.19
N ALA A 92 3.66 10.48 14.05
CA ALA A 92 5.08 10.15 13.95
C ALA A 92 5.97 11.36 14.27
N GLU A 93 7.23 11.10 14.57
CA GLU A 93 8.24 12.14 14.76
C GLU A 93 8.32 13.04 13.51
N ASN A 94 8.37 14.36 13.75
CA ASN A 94 8.28 15.35 12.71
C ASN A 94 8.94 16.66 13.13
N SER A 95 9.10 17.57 12.18
CA SER A 95 9.61 18.93 12.41
C SER A 95 8.59 20.01 12.02
N ILE A 96 7.31 19.66 12.01
CA ILE A 96 6.23 20.52 11.54
C ILE A 96 6.01 21.68 12.53
N THR A 97 5.88 22.89 12.01
CA THR A 97 5.41 24.05 12.77
C THR A 97 3.90 24.10 12.70
N TRP A 98 3.26 23.39 13.64
CA TRP A 98 1.82 23.31 13.75
C TRP A 98 1.16 24.67 13.96
N ARG A 99 -0.06 24.83 13.44
CA ARG A 99 -0.90 25.99 13.72
C ARG A 99 -2.26 25.53 14.22
N ASN A 100 -2.83 26.32 15.13
CA ASN A 100 -4.23 26.16 15.50
C ASN A 100 -5.13 26.30 14.26
N ASP A 101 -6.28 25.65 14.29
CA ASP A 101 -7.28 25.63 13.22
C ASP A 101 -6.91 24.89 11.93
N TRP A 102 -5.73 24.27 11.84
CA TRP A 102 -5.45 23.31 10.78
C TRP A 102 -6.28 22.04 10.95
N TYR A 103 -6.56 21.35 9.84
CA TYR A 103 -7.27 20.09 9.81
C TYR A 103 -6.29 18.92 9.70
N LEU A 104 -6.59 17.86 10.45
CA LEU A 104 -5.95 16.55 10.36
C LEU A 104 -7.00 15.55 9.89
N THR A 105 -6.74 14.91 8.75
CA THR A 105 -7.67 13.96 8.11
C THR A 105 -6.97 12.61 7.97
N VAL A 106 -7.39 11.63 8.78
CA VAL A 106 -6.89 10.25 8.70
C VAL A 106 -7.67 9.49 7.64
N VAL A 107 -6.92 8.87 6.73
CA VAL A 107 -7.46 8.07 5.64
C VAL A 107 -7.04 6.62 5.77
N ARG A 108 -7.89 5.70 5.26
CA ARG A 108 -7.65 4.25 5.26
C ARG A 108 -6.60 3.89 4.21
N TYR A 109 -5.35 4.27 4.48
CA TYR A 109 -4.21 4.13 3.59
C TYR A 109 -2.92 3.93 4.37
N PHE A 110 -2.17 2.90 3.97
CA PHE A 110 -0.89 2.54 4.54
C PHE A 110 0.15 2.71 3.44
N GLU A 111 0.74 3.90 3.36
CA GLU A 111 1.89 4.11 2.49
C GLU A 111 3.19 3.67 3.18
N PRO A 112 4.26 3.45 2.41
CA PRO A 112 5.57 3.22 2.98
C PRO A 112 6.03 4.46 3.74
N TRP A 113 6.42 4.28 5.00
CA TRP A 113 6.89 5.36 5.87
C TRP A 113 8.30 5.08 6.38
N GLY A 114 9.13 6.12 6.42
CA GLY A 114 10.36 6.10 7.20
C GLY A 114 10.03 5.94 8.68
N VAL A 115 10.73 5.02 9.35
CA VAL A 115 10.69 4.86 10.81
C VAL A 115 12.06 5.27 11.33
N TYR A 116 12.11 6.42 11.99
CA TYR A 116 13.36 6.98 12.48
C TYR A 116 13.69 6.41 13.86
N PRO A 117 14.94 6.04 14.13
CA PRO A 117 15.38 5.70 15.47
C PRO A 117 15.47 6.95 16.34
N ARG A 118 15.35 6.77 17.65
CA ARG A 118 15.65 7.81 18.64
C ARG A 118 16.70 7.29 19.62
N VAL A 119 17.70 8.11 19.89
CA VAL A 119 18.73 7.80 20.90
C VAL A 119 18.59 8.79 22.05
N THR A 120 18.54 8.28 23.28
CA THR A 120 18.61 9.09 24.49
C THR A 120 19.81 8.66 25.32
N LEU A 121 20.39 9.59 26.06
CA LEU A 121 21.47 9.32 26.99
C LEU A 121 20.89 9.36 28.41
N ASP A 122 21.30 8.44 29.26
CA ASP A 122 21.04 8.53 30.69
C ASP A 122 22.05 9.44 31.41
N ASP A 123 22.00 9.48 32.74
CA ASP A 123 22.86 10.34 33.58
C ASP A 123 24.35 9.95 33.49
N ASP A 124 24.66 8.70 33.11
CA ASP A 124 26.02 8.18 32.93
C ASP A 124 26.49 8.30 31.46
N ASN A 125 25.68 8.89 30.60
CA ASN A 125 25.92 9.09 29.17
C ASN A 125 25.92 7.77 28.36
N ASP A 126 25.17 6.78 28.83
CA ASP A 126 24.95 5.52 28.12
C ASP A 126 23.76 5.65 27.15
N PRO A 127 23.93 5.27 25.87
CA PRO A 127 22.89 5.43 24.84
C PRO A 127 21.82 4.33 24.93
N THR A 128 20.57 4.74 25.07
CA THR A 128 19.39 3.88 24.85
C THR A 128 18.81 4.14 23.46
N PHE A 129 18.73 3.09 22.65
CA PHE A 129 18.17 3.12 21.30
C PHE A 129 16.70 2.71 21.32
N TYR A 130 15.86 3.53 20.69
CA TYR A 130 14.46 3.24 20.43
C TYR A 130 14.24 3.12 18.92
N LYS A 131 13.43 2.14 18.51
CA LYS A 131 12.81 2.15 17.19
C LYS A 131 11.61 3.10 17.21
N ASP A 132 11.41 3.85 16.13
CA ASP A 132 10.46 4.97 16.15
C ASP A 132 10.85 5.91 17.32
N TYR A 133 9.88 6.43 18.07
CA TYR A 133 10.15 7.34 19.20
C TYR A 133 10.33 6.67 20.57
N ASP A 134 9.71 5.52 20.79
CA ASP A 134 9.47 4.95 22.14
C ASP A 134 9.41 3.41 22.17
N ILE A 135 9.78 2.73 21.08
CA ILE A 135 9.79 1.27 21.06
C ILE A 135 11.17 0.78 21.52
N ALA A 136 11.22 0.34 22.78
CA ALA A 136 12.43 -0.25 23.35
C ALA A 136 12.74 -1.61 22.71
N TYR A 137 14.04 -1.95 22.65
CA TYR A 137 14.47 -3.29 22.30
C TYR A 137 14.02 -4.28 23.38
N THR A 138 13.65 -5.48 22.95
CA THR A 138 13.35 -6.61 23.83
C THR A 138 14.09 -7.84 23.34
N ASP A 139 13.72 -8.31 22.15
CA ASP A 139 14.12 -9.59 21.58
C ASP A 139 14.02 -9.59 20.06
N GLN A 140 13.88 -8.42 19.42
CA GLN A 140 13.55 -8.33 17.98
C GLN A 140 14.65 -8.87 17.06
N ASN A 141 15.87 -9.06 17.55
CA ASN A 141 16.96 -9.67 16.78
C ASN A 141 17.13 -11.17 17.07
N THR A 142 16.36 -11.74 18.00
CA THR A 142 16.33 -13.18 18.31
C THR A 142 14.99 -13.84 17.97
N ASN A 143 13.89 -13.12 18.15
CA ASN A 143 12.52 -13.48 17.77
C ASN A 143 12.04 -12.50 16.71
N LEU A 144 12.33 -12.81 15.45
CA LEU A 144 12.16 -11.87 14.34
C LEU A 144 10.69 -11.76 13.93
N ASP A 145 10.30 -10.57 13.50
CA ASP A 145 9.01 -10.35 12.85
C ASP A 145 8.92 -11.19 11.56
N PRO A 146 7.78 -11.84 11.27
CA PRO A 146 7.62 -12.60 10.04
C PRO A 146 7.61 -11.68 8.81
N VAL A 147 8.20 -12.13 7.71
CA VAL A 147 8.16 -11.43 6.43
C VAL A 147 6.88 -11.81 5.71
N ILE A 148 5.96 -10.86 5.57
CA ILE A 148 4.63 -11.11 5.03
C ILE A 148 4.56 -10.87 3.52
N CYS A 149 4.12 -11.89 2.76
CA CYS A 149 3.84 -11.79 1.34
C CYS A 149 2.32 -11.87 1.07
N LEU A 150 1.72 -10.71 0.78
CA LEU A 150 0.30 -10.57 0.38
C LEU A 150 0.11 -10.63 -1.15
N GLY A 151 1.23 -10.58 -1.88
CA GLY A 151 1.35 -10.28 -3.32
C GLY A 151 0.87 -8.87 -3.71
N PRO A 152 0.74 -8.59 -5.03
CA PRO A 152 0.63 -7.21 -5.52
C PRO A 152 -0.72 -6.59 -5.18
N ASN A 153 -0.77 -5.27 -4.98
CA ASN A 153 -2.03 -4.52 -4.91
C ASN A 153 -2.92 -4.83 -6.13
N HIS A 154 -4.23 -4.78 -5.92
CA HIS A 154 -5.20 -5.27 -6.90
C HIS A 154 -6.06 -4.12 -7.44
N ALA A 155 -6.34 -4.17 -8.74
CA ALA A 155 -7.44 -3.45 -9.36
C ALA A 155 -8.19 -4.39 -10.31
N GLY A 156 -9.51 -4.30 -10.32
CA GLY A 156 -10.38 -5.15 -11.13
C GLY A 156 -11.78 -4.55 -11.27
N PHE A 157 -12.60 -5.13 -12.15
CA PHE A 157 -13.97 -4.67 -12.38
C PHE A 157 -14.99 -5.53 -11.63
N LEU A 158 -16.09 -4.89 -11.21
CA LEU A 158 -17.35 -5.59 -11.00
C LEU A 158 -17.85 -6.11 -12.34
N GLU A 159 -17.93 -7.43 -12.47
CA GLU A 159 -18.50 -8.07 -13.65
C GLU A 159 -20.00 -8.27 -13.48
N PRO A 160 -20.83 -7.96 -14.49
CA PRO A 160 -22.25 -8.25 -14.43
C PRO A 160 -22.48 -9.76 -14.22
N ASP A 161 -23.23 -10.14 -13.20
CA ASP A 161 -23.56 -11.54 -12.88
C ASP A 161 -24.88 -12.01 -13.53
N GLY A 162 -25.42 -11.22 -14.47
CA GLY A 162 -26.75 -11.43 -15.06
C GLY A 162 -27.92 -10.99 -14.16
N ILE A 163 -27.62 -10.57 -12.92
CA ILE A 163 -28.50 -9.86 -12.00
C ILE A 163 -27.92 -8.42 -11.87
N ALA A 164 -28.69 -7.46 -11.34
CA ALA A 164 -28.31 -6.04 -11.34
C ALA A 164 -27.05 -5.70 -10.50
N THR A 165 -26.42 -6.67 -9.83
CA THR A 165 -25.29 -6.48 -8.90
C THR A 165 -24.05 -7.19 -9.41
N GLY A 166 -23.06 -6.45 -9.91
CA GLY A 166 -21.83 -7.07 -10.37
C GLY A 166 -21.00 -7.68 -9.23
N ILE A 167 -20.18 -8.68 -9.54
CA ILE A 167 -19.25 -9.34 -8.61
C ILE A 167 -17.82 -9.20 -9.13
N ALA A 168 -16.89 -8.87 -8.25
CA ALA A 168 -15.46 -9.02 -8.50
C ALA A 168 -14.89 -10.12 -7.60
N SER A 169 -13.95 -10.92 -8.12
CA SER A 169 -13.26 -11.96 -7.35
C SER A 169 -11.78 -11.65 -7.24
N VAL A 170 -11.27 -11.67 -6.01
CA VAL A 170 -9.85 -11.38 -5.71
C VAL A 170 -9.22 -12.60 -5.05
N TRP A 171 -8.08 -13.04 -5.57
CA TRP A 171 -7.33 -14.16 -4.97
C TRP A 171 -6.44 -13.70 -3.81
N TYR A 172 -6.55 -14.42 -2.69
CA TYR A 172 -5.78 -14.23 -1.46
C TYR A 172 -4.97 -15.48 -1.13
N THR A 173 -3.70 -15.23 -0.82
CA THR A 173 -2.71 -16.25 -0.48
C THR A 173 -1.57 -15.58 0.28
N SER A 174 -1.00 -16.29 1.27
CA SER A 174 0.25 -15.93 1.94
C SER A 174 1.49 -16.60 1.32
N SER A 175 1.40 -17.13 0.10
CA SER A 175 2.54 -17.78 -0.56
C SER A 175 3.76 -16.86 -0.62
N GLY A 176 4.86 -17.30 -0.01
CA GLY A 176 6.11 -16.53 0.13
C GLY A 176 6.26 -15.81 1.46
N THR A 177 5.27 -15.88 2.35
CA THR A 177 5.42 -15.49 3.77
C THR A 177 6.32 -16.51 4.47
N PHE A 178 7.24 -16.03 5.31
CA PHE A 178 8.13 -16.89 6.10
C PHE A 178 8.55 -16.23 7.42
N ASP A 179 9.03 -17.05 8.35
CA ASP A 179 9.67 -16.63 9.59
C ASP A 179 11.19 -16.67 9.38
N PRO A 180 11.92 -15.54 9.48
CA PRO A 180 13.37 -15.52 9.34
C PRO A 180 14.12 -16.03 10.58
N THR A 181 13.43 -16.31 11.69
CA THR A 181 14.02 -16.85 12.92
C THR A 181 14.63 -18.24 12.67
N GLU A 182 15.76 -18.54 13.32
CA GLU A 182 16.43 -19.84 13.15
C GLU A 182 15.55 -21.00 13.60
N GLY A 183 15.25 -21.92 12.67
CA GLY A 183 14.33 -23.02 12.96
C GLY A 183 12.90 -22.55 13.27
N GLY A 184 12.60 -21.29 12.99
CA GLY A 184 11.30 -20.66 13.16
C GLY A 184 10.26 -21.18 12.18
N GLY A 185 9.01 -20.94 12.51
CA GLY A 185 7.85 -21.44 11.80
C GLY A 185 6.66 -20.50 12.01
N ILE A 186 5.62 -20.70 11.19
CA ILE A 186 4.42 -19.88 11.24
C ILE A 186 3.35 -20.61 12.04
N ALA A 187 2.95 -20.04 13.17
CA ALA A 187 1.94 -20.60 14.07
C ALA A 187 0.52 -20.34 13.56
N SER A 188 0.23 -19.12 13.09
CA SER A 188 -1.13 -18.75 12.66
C SER A 188 -1.21 -17.59 11.68
N TYR A 189 -2.36 -17.50 11.00
CA TYR A 189 -2.72 -16.44 10.07
C TYR A 189 -4.04 -15.81 10.51
N SER A 190 -4.15 -14.49 10.36
CA SER A 190 -5.41 -13.75 10.57
C SER A 190 -5.60 -12.73 9.46
N TRP A 191 -6.51 -13.05 8.53
CA TRP A 191 -6.88 -12.20 7.42
C TRP A 191 -8.08 -11.33 7.79
N HIS A 192 -8.00 -10.06 7.42
CA HIS A 192 -9.14 -9.14 7.37
C HIS A 192 -9.25 -8.56 5.97
N MET A 193 -10.34 -8.86 5.27
CA MET A 193 -10.61 -8.49 3.89
C MET A 193 -11.78 -7.49 3.88
N GLU A 194 -11.49 -6.20 4.09
CA GLU A 194 -12.51 -5.15 4.12
C GLU A 194 -13.36 -5.21 2.85
N GLY A 195 -14.69 -5.19 3.00
CA GLY A 195 -15.65 -5.26 1.90
C GLY A 195 -15.76 -6.61 1.18
N GLY A 196 -14.92 -7.59 1.53
CA GLY A 196 -14.92 -8.93 0.97
C GLY A 196 -15.97 -9.84 1.62
N ASN A 197 -16.38 -10.88 0.89
CA ASN A 197 -17.16 -11.99 1.40
C ASN A 197 -16.44 -13.31 1.08
N PRO A 198 -15.87 -13.99 2.09
CA PRO A 198 -15.89 -13.64 3.53
C PRO A 198 -15.03 -12.40 3.87
N THR A 199 -15.32 -11.75 5.00
CA THR A 199 -14.58 -10.58 5.50
C THR A 199 -13.28 -10.92 6.24
N GLY A 200 -13.04 -12.20 6.52
CA GLY A 200 -11.85 -12.68 7.21
C GLY A 200 -11.63 -14.18 7.02
N SER A 201 -10.42 -14.64 7.36
CA SER A 201 -10.03 -16.05 7.29
C SER A 201 -8.83 -16.32 8.19
N THR A 202 -8.68 -17.56 8.65
CA THR A 202 -7.49 -18.05 9.35
C THR A 202 -6.63 -18.98 8.49
N ASP A 203 -7.03 -19.22 7.23
CA ASP A 203 -6.29 -20.08 6.32
C ASP A 203 -5.06 -19.36 5.77
N ALA A 204 -3.96 -20.07 5.55
CA ALA A 204 -2.80 -19.51 4.83
C ALA A 204 -3.19 -19.06 3.42
N HIS A 205 -4.12 -19.77 2.78
CA HIS A 205 -4.57 -19.53 1.42
C HIS A 205 -6.10 -19.42 1.36
N PRO A 206 -6.70 -18.26 1.70
CA PRO A 206 -8.15 -18.08 1.66
C PRO A 206 -8.78 -18.30 0.28
N GLY A 207 -7.98 -18.14 -0.79
CA GLY A 207 -8.44 -18.35 -2.16
C GLY A 207 -9.24 -17.15 -2.69
N TYR A 208 -10.31 -17.42 -3.46
CA TYR A 208 -11.13 -16.36 -4.05
C TYR A 208 -12.12 -15.77 -3.02
N VAL A 209 -12.05 -14.45 -2.86
CA VAL A 209 -12.98 -13.67 -2.05
C VAL A 209 -13.77 -12.74 -2.96
N SER A 210 -15.08 -12.67 -2.72
CA SER A 210 -16.02 -11.92 -3.56
C SER A 210 -16.26 -10.51 -3.04
N TYR A 211 -16.41 -9.57 -3.96
CA TYR A 211 -16.75 -8.16 -3.71
C TYR A 211 -17.99 -7.81 -4.53
N THR A 212 -19.04 -7.31 -3.88
CA THR A 212 -20.33 -6.98 -4.53
C THR A 212 -20.53 -5.49 -4.76
N GLY A 213 -19.60 -4.65 -4.27
CA GLY A 213 -19.64 -3.20 -4.39
C GLY A 213 -18.34 -2.65 -4.94
N CYS A 214 -18.44 -1.55 -5.70
CA CYS A 214 -17.27 -0.82 -6.14
C CYS A 214 -16.72 0.00 -4.97
N GLY A 215 -15.41 0.17 -4.93
CA GLY A 215 -14.77 0.90 -3.84
C GLY A 215 -13.28 0.64 -3.74
N GLN A 216 -12.72 1.21 -2.69
CA GLN A 216 -11.31 1.12 -2.31
C GLN A 216 -11.27 0.48 -0.93
N PHE A 217 -10.54 -0.62 -0.81
CA PHE A 217 -10.54 -1.46 0.38
C PHE A 217 -9.10 -1.78 0.81
N VAL A 218 -8.90 -1.95 2.12
CA VAL A 218 -7.64 -2.44 2.67
C VAL A 218 -7.82 -3.85 3.18
N THR A 219 -6.95 -4.74 2.72
CA THR A 219 -6.77 -6.06 3.32
C THR A 219 -5.57 -6.02 4.27
N SER A 220 -5.72 -6.58 5.46
CA SER A 220 -4.60 -6.85 6.36
C SER A 220 -4.43 -8.36 6.58
N LEU A 221 -3.17 -8.77 6.74
CA LEU A 221 -2.80 -10.10 7.20
C LEU A 221 -1.89 -9.94 8.40
N SER A 222 -2.32 -10.44 9.57
CA SER A 222 -1.46 -10.62 10.72
C SER A 222 -0.94 -12.06 10.74
N VAL A 223 0.36 -12.22 10.94
CA VAL A 223 1.02 -13.54 11.01
C VAL A 223 1.72 -13.64 12.35
N THR A 224 1.55 -14.76 13.03
CA THR A 224 2.23 -15.07 14.29
C THR A 224 3.21 -16.20 14.06
N THR A 225 4.46 -16.01 14.47
CA THR A 225 5.49 -17.06 14.45
C THR A 225 5.33 -18.03 15.60
N ASP A 226 5.99 -19.19 15.54
CA ASP A 226 6.04 -20.15 16.65
C ASP A 226 6.71 -19.56 17.90
N GLY A 227 7.61 -18.58 17.72
CA GLY A 227 8.22 -17.77 18.79
C GLY A 227 7.31 -16.66 19.35
N GLY A 228 6.12 -16.47 18.77
CA GLY A 228 5.12 -15.50 19.24
C GLY A 228 5.28 -14.08 18.68
N ALA A 229 6.29 -13.81 17.85
CA ALA A 229 6.41 -12.54 17.14
C ALA A 229 5.22 -12.35 16.18
N VAL A 230 4.74 -11.12 16.05
CA VAL A 230 3.58 -10.78 15.23
C VAL A 230 3.87 -9.59 14.36
N PHE A 231 3.69 -9.77 13.05
CA PHE A 231 3.70 -8.67 12.10
C PHE A 231 2.37 -8.60 11.34
N THR A 232 2.03 -7.40 10.87
CA THR A 232 0.82 -7.17 10.06
C THR A 232 1.19 -6.48 8.76
N GLY A 233 0.90 -7.13 7.63
CA GLY A 233 1.04 -6.56 6.30
C GLY A 233 -0.28 -5.98 5.80
N TYR A 234 -0.19 -5.02 4.87
CA TYR A 234 -1.36 -4.38 4.25
C TYR A 234 -1.29 -4.47 2.73
N ARG A 235 -2.46 -4.63 2.10
CA ARG A 235 -2.65 -4.66 0.65
C ARG A 235 -3.87 -3.84 0.27
N HIS A 236 -3.75 -3.03 -0.77
CA HIS A 236 -4.82 -2.15 -1.27
C HIS A 236 -5.53 -2.78 -2.46
N ILE A 237 -6.87 -2.71 -2.42
CA ILE A 237 -7.77 -3.34 -3.39
C ILE A 237 -8.69 -2.28 -3.99
N GLN A 238 -8.69 -2.17 -5.31
CA GLN A 238 -9.58 -1.29 -6.07
C GLN A 238 -10.60 -2.14 -6.84
N ILE A 239 -11.87 -1.98 -6.51
CA ILE A 239 -12.97 -2.60 -7.25
C ILE A 239 -13.70 -1.50 -8.01
N LEU A 240 -13.60 -1.54 -9.32
CA LEU A 240 -14.06 -0.48 -10.21
C LEU A 240 -15.32 -0.90 -10.95
N THR A 241 -16.13 0.07 -11.33
CA THR A 241 -17.22 -0.12 -12.29
C THR A 241 -16.66 0.07 -13.69
N ARG A 242 -17.13 -0.74 -14.65
CA ARG A 242 -16.73 -0.59 -16.06
C ARG A 242 -17.07 0.82 -16.58
N PRO A 243 -16.26 1.42 -17.48
CA PRO A 243 -16.51 2.80 -17.95
C PRO A 243 -17.85 3.00 -18.64
N ASP A 244 -18.37 1.96 -19.30
CA ASP A 244 -19.63 1.95 -20.02
C ASP A 244 -20.86 1.73 -19.13
N GLN A 245 -20.66 1.36 -17.86
CA GLN A 245 -21.72 1.10 -16.90
C GLN A 245 -21.98 2.34 -16.03
N PRO A 246 -23.14 2.49 -15.38
CA PRO A 246 -23.33 3.52 -14.35
C PRO A 246 -22.44 3.23 -13.12
N GLY A 247 -22.02 4.27 -12.39
CA GLY A 247 -21.24 4.14 -11.15
C GLY A 247 -20.19 5.23 -10.95
N SER A 248 -19.78 5.44 -9.71
CA SER A 248 -18.80 6.49 -9.32
C SER A 248 -17.35 6.00 -9.28
N CYS A 249 -17.10 4.71 -8.99
CA CYS A 249 -15.74 4.16 -8.93
C CYS A 249 -15.24 3.81 -10.34
N LYS A 250 -14.82 4.80 -11.14
CA LYS A 250 -14.36 4.58 -12.52
C LYS A 250 -12.85 4.45 -12.62
N PRO A 251 -12.32 3.63 -13.55
CA PRO A 251 -10.93 3.76 -13.94
C PRO A 251 -10.72 5.06 -14.73
N PHE A 252 -9.48 5.53 -14.78
CA PHE A 252 -9.12 6.60 -15.71
C PHE A 252 -9.20 6.05 -17.13
N PHE A 253 -9.96 6.71 -18.01
CA PHE A 253 -10.19 6.20 -19.37
C PHE A 253 -9.38 6.94 -20.44
N ARG A 254 -9.01 8.20 -20.20
CA ARG A 254 -8.13 8.98 -21.07
C ARG A 254 -6.74 9.05 -20.47
N TRP A 255 -5.98 7.98 -20.63
CA TRP A 255 -4.61 7.91 -20.14
C TRP A 255 -3.70 7.19 -21.13
N GLY A 256 -2.39 7.27 -20.91
CA GLY A 256 -1.43 6.45 -21.61
C GLY A 256 -0.11 6.29 -20.87
N LEU A 257 0.57 5.21 -21.23
CA LEU A 257 1.91 4.87 -20.75
C LEU A 257 2.95 5.40 -21.73
N ARG A 258 3.83 6.30 -21.28
CA ARG A 258 4.95 6.80 -22.10
C ARG A 258 6.14 5.87 -22.07
N SER A 259 6.42 5.31 -20.90
CA SER A 259 7.48 4.34 -20.68
C SER A 259 7.12 3.43 -19.51
N LEU A 260 7.64 2.21 -19.56
CA LEU A 260 7.71 1.26 -18.46
C LEU A 260 9.06 0.57 -18.58
N GLU A 261 9.95 0.89 -17.66
CA GLU A 261 11.37 0.53 -17.72
C GLU A 261 11.80 -0.03 -16.36
N GLY A 262 12.93 -0.72 -16.36
CA GLY A 262 13.51 -1.33 -15.16
C GLY A 262 13.45 -2.84 -15.16
N ASN A 263 13.93 -3.42 -14.07
CA ASN A 263 13.93 -4.86 -13.82
C ASN A 263 14.17 -5.13 -12.33
N ARG A 264 13.94 -6.37 -11.89
CA ARG A 264 14.12 -6.76 -10.49
C ARG A 264 15.55 -6.53 -9.98
N GLY A 265 16.58 -6.76 -10.80
CA GLY A 265 17.98 -6.60 -10.40
C GLY A 265 18.44 -5.15 -10.26
N GLN A 266 17.70 -4.19 -10.82
CA GLN A 266 18.00 -2.75 -10.76
C GLN A 266 17.09 -2.01 -9.76
N GLY A 267 16.49 -2.73 -8.81
CA GLY A 267 15.62 -2.10 -7.82
C GLY A 267 14.22 -1.79 -8.35
N GLY A 268 13.71 -2.59 -9.30
CA GLY A 268 12.30 -2.59 -9.68
C GLY A 268 11.98 -1.86 -10.99
N TYR A 269 10.75 -1.38 -11.11
CA TYR A 269 10.21 -0.82 -12.35
C TYR A 269 9.73 0.61 -12.14
N ASN A 270 9.95 1.45 -13.14
CA ASN A 270 9.48 2.82 -13.21
C ASN A 270 8.63 3.03 -14.45
N ALA A 271 7.57 3.81 -14.32
CA ALA A 271 6.65 4.15 -15.39
C ALA A 271 6.45 5.66 -15.47
N ARG A 272 6.20 6.17 -16.68
CA ARG A 272 5.72 7.54 -16.88
C ARG A 272 4.34 7.49 -17.50
N ILE A 273 3.38 8.10 -16.83
CA ILE A 273 1.95 8.04 -17.18
C ILE A 273 1.45 9.45 -17.46
N TRP A 274 0.55 9.58 -18.43
CA TRP A 274 -0.23 10.78 -18.64
C TRP A 274 -1.72 10.50 -18.53
N VAL A 275 -2.49 11.48 -18.07
CA VAL A 275 -3.95 11.44 -17.94
C VAL A 275 -4.53 12.74 -18.50
N ARG A 276 -5.63 12.67 -19.26
CA ARG A 276 -6.39 13.81 -19.83
C ARG A 276 -7.85 13.81 -19.38
N ASP A 277 -8.18 13.00 -18.40
CA ASP A 277 -9.53 12.94 -17.89
C ASP A 277 -9.83 14.19 -17.07
N VAL A 278 -11.08 14.68 -17.14
CA VAL A 278 -11.53 15.90 -16.43
C VAL A 278 -11.91 15.57 -14.98
N VAL A 279 -11.58 14.37 -14.49
CA VAL A 279 -11.96 13.95 -13.15
C VAL A 279 -10.83 14.28 -12.19
N ASP A 280 -11.09 15.30 -11.37
CA ASP A 280 -10.35 15.77 -10.18
C ASP A 280 -8.85 15.54 -10.23
N THR A 281 -8.09 16.55 -10.64
CA THR A 281 -6.64 16.63 -10.38
C THR A 281 -6.30 16.37 -8.91
N ASP A 282 -7.25 16.56 -8.00
CA ASP A 282 -7.14 16.38 -6.56
C ASP A 282 -6.90 14.92 -6.13
N VAL A 283 -7.13 13.94 -7.02
CA VAL A 283 -6.84 12.52 -6.74
C VAL A 283 -5.46 12.09 -7.21
N ILE A 284 -4.82 12.87 -8.09
CA ILE A 284 -3.45 12.64 -8.56
C ILE A 284 -2.53 13.44 -7.63
N VAL A 285 -2.13 12.79 -6.55
CA VAL A 285 -1.27 13.38 -5.52
C VAL A 285 -0.01 12.54 -5.35
N ASP A 286 1.06 13.17 -4.89
CA ASP A 286 2.29 12.46 -4.58
C ASP A 286 2.01 11.30 -3.62
N GLY A 287 2.77 10.21 -3.72
CA GLY A 287 2.57 9.03 -2.88
C GLY A 287 1.29 8.23 -3.16
N ALA A 288 0.39 8.66 -4.05
CA ALA A 288 -0.80 7.88 -4.39
C ALA A 288 -0.42 6.53 -5.03
N LEU A 289 -1.11 5.46 -4.63
CA LEU A 289 -0.91 4.14 -5.20
C LEU A 289 -1.58 4.03 -6.57
N VAL A 290 -0.81 3.62 -7.56
CA VAL A 290 -1.23 3.36 -8.93
C VAL A 290 -1.19 1.86 -9.22
N VAL A 291 -2.27 1.34 -9.78
CA VAL A 291 -2.34 -0.03 -10.30
C VAL A 291 -2.75 0.02 -11.77
N VAL A 292 -1.85 -0.46 -12.62
CA VAL A 292 -2.15 -0.72 -14.03
C VAL A 292 -2.51 -2.20 -14.17
N PHE A 293 -3.70 -2.45 -14.68
CA PHE A 293 -4.23 -3.80 -14.87
C PHE A 293 -4.74 -3.97 -16.29
N SER A 294 -4.97 -5.21 -16.68
CA SER A 294 -5.18 -5.59 -18.07
C SER A 294 -6.33 -6.55 -18.25
N GLU A 295 -7.05 -6.41 -19.35
CA GLU A 295 -7.92 -7.43 -19.92
C GLU A 295 -7.26 -7.94 -21.20
N ASP A 296 -7.04 -9.25 -21.32
CA ASP A 296 -6.44 -9.86 -22.51
C ASP A 296 -7.41 -10.83 -23.14
N TRP A 297 -7.35 -10.88 -24.45
CA TRP A 297 -8.18 -11.72 -25.29
C TRP A 297 -7.32 -12.44 -26.31
N GLU A 298 -7.70 -13.68 -26.58
CA GLU A 298 -7.05 -14.55 -27.54
C GLU A 298 -8.12 -15.24 -28.41
N GLY A 299 -7.87 -15.38 -29.72
CA GLY A 299 -8.59 -16.36 -30.53
C GLY A 299 -9.81 -15.88 -31.33
N GLY A 300 -9.97 -14.58 -31.58
CA GLY A 300 -10.86 -14.06 -32.64
C GLY A 300 -12.38 -14.12 -32.38
N THR A 301 -12.87 -14.90 -31.42
CA THR A 301 -14.27 -14.89 -31.01
C THR A 301 -14.48 -13.93 -29.85
N ASN A 302 -14.74 -12.65 -30.13
CA ASN A 302 -15.23 -11.73 -29.12
C ASN A 302 -16.33 -10.83 -29.70
N THR A 303 -17.56 -11.31 -29.58
CA THR A 303 -18.74 -10.46 -29.50
C THR A 303 -19.02 -10.19 -28.01
N GLY A 304 -18.38 -9.17 -27.44
CA GLY A 304 -18.79 -8.61 -26.15
C GLY A 304 -18.19 -9.23 -24.88
N ILE A 305 -18.68 -8.71 -23.75
CA ILE A 305 -18.26 -8.78 -22.32
C ILE A 305 -18.09 -10.22 -21.76
N THR A 306 -18.23 -11.25 -22.58
CA THR A 306 -18.28 -12.68 -22.18
C THR A 306 -17.23 -13.53 -22.92
N GLY A 307 -16.07 -12.94 -23.24
CA GLY A 307 -14.91 -13.69 -23.69
C GLY A 307 -14.15 -14.25 -22.50
N SER A 308 -13.77 -15.53 -22.52
CA SER A 308 -12.87 -16.09 -21.51
C SER A 308 -11.55 -15.32 -21.56
N TYR A 309 -11.21 -14.58 -20.49
CA TYR A 309 -9.96 -13.86 -20.38
C TYR A 309 -8.81 -14.87 -20.28
N VAL A 310 -8.20 -15.24 -21.41
CA VAL A 310 -7.14 -16.25 -21.42
C VAL A 310 -5.78 -15.57 -21.45
N LYS A 311 -5.25 -15.29 -20.27
CA LYS A 311 -3.96 -14.64 -20.09
C LYS A 311 -2.79 -15.57 -20.38
N ILE A 312 -1.66 -14.98 -20.76
CA ILE A 312 -0.43 -15.68 -21.06
C ILE A 312 0.65 -15.24 -20.08
N GLY A 313 0.90 -16.13 -19.13
CA GLY A 313 1.88 -15.98 -18.06
C GLY A 313 1.45 -15.01 -16.95
N ALA A 314 2.04 -15.20 -15.77
CA ALA A 314 1.80 -14.38 -14.59
C ALA A 314 3.06 -14.35 -13.71
N ASN A 315 3.25 -13.27 -12.95
CA ASN A 315 4.30 -13.20 -11.92
C ASN A 315 3.75 -13.48 -10.50
N ALA A 316 2.43 -13.65 -10.36
CA ALA A 316 1.76 -13.97 -9.12
C ALA A 316 0.55 -14.87 -9.40
N GLU A 317 0.29 -15.81 -8.49
CA GLU A 317 -0.79 -16.78 -8.60
C GLU A 317 -2.16 -16.08 -8.70
N ASN A 318 -2.97 -16.44 -9.70
CA ASN A 318 -4.33 -15.93 -9.95
C ASN A 318 -4.43 -14.38 -9.94
N ARG A 319 -3.35 -13.71 -10.35
CA ARG A 319 -3.20 -12.23 -10.38
C ARG A 319 -2.49 -11.76 -11.65
N ASP A 320 -2.62 -12.55 -12.70
CA ASP A 320 -2.12 -12.35 -14.06
C ASP A 320 -2.61 -11.06 -14.71
N GLN A 321 -3.78 -10.54 -14.30
CA GLN A 321 -4.30 -9.27 -14.79
C GLN A 321 -3.50 -8.03 -14.34
N ILE A 322 -2.73 -8.12 -13.25
CA ILE A 322 -1.99 -6.96 -12.71
C ILE A 322 -0.67 -6.80 -13.48
N LEU A 323 -0.57 -5.71 -14.25
CA LEU A 323 0.62 -5.40 -15.04
C LEU A 323 1.69 -4.70 -14.20
N PHE A 324 1.28 -3.69 -13.43
CA PHE A 324 2.20 -2.85 -12.67
C PHE A 324 1.51 -2.25 -11.44
N THR A 325 2.25 -2.18 -10.34
CA THR A 325 1.86 -1.47 -9.11
C THR A 325 3.00 -0.57 -8.68
N GLY A 326 2.69 0.66 -8.30
CA GLY A 326 3.70 1.63 -7.87
C GLY A 326 3.07 2.87 -7.27
N TYR A 327 3.91 3.79 -6.79
CA TYR A 327 3.50 5.01 -6.12
C TYR A 327 3.88 6.21 -6.99
N ILE A 328 3.02 7.22 -7.04
CA ILE A 328 3.37 8.50 -7.67
C ILE A 328 4.57 9.08 -6.93
N LEU A 329 5.64 9.34 -7.66
CA LEU A 329 6.88 9.86 -7.12
C LEU A 329 6.74 11.33 -6.74
N GLU A 330 7.37 11.74 -5.65
CA GLU A 330 7.32 13.12 -5.15
C GLU A 330 7.85 14.12 -6.17
N ASP A 331 7.21 15.30 -6.24
CA ASP A 331 7.55 16.39 -7.17
C ASP A 331 7.55 15.98 -8.67
N SER A 332 6.87 14.88 -9.03
CA SER A 332 6.87 14.36 -10.40
C SER A 332 5.70 14.83 -11.26
N ILE A 333 4.65 15.37 -10.63
CA ILE A 333 3.40 15.76 -11.26
C ILE A 333 3.59 17.06 -12.05
N ARG A 334 3.15 17.05 -13.32
CA ARG A 334 3.16 18.22 -14.21
C ARG A 334 1.83 18.38 -14.91
N LEU A 335 1.20 19.54 -14.74
CA LEU A 335 -0.01 19.93 -15.45
C LEU A 335 0.35 20.74 -16.69
N ASP A 336 -0.09 20.29 -17.86
CA ASP A 336 -0.12 21.08 -19.09
C ASP A 336 -1.51 21.73 -19.23
N PRO A 337 -1.63 23.06 -19.00
CA PRO A 337 -2.91 23.74 -19.06
C PRO A 337 -3.48 23.83 -20.48
N VAL A 338 -2.65 23.68 -21.53
CA VAL A 338 -3.11 23.82 -22.93
C VAL A 338 -3.79 22.55 -23.40
N THR A 339 -3.24 21.39 -23.05
CA THR A 339 -3.78 20.08 -23.44
C THR A 339 -4.67 19.45 -22.38
N SER A 340 -4.82 20.12 -21.22
CA SER A 340 -5.50 19.60 -20.02
C SER A 340 -4.98 18.20 -19.66
N GLN A 341 -3.66 18.05 -19.70
CA GLN A 341 -2.98 16.78 -19.48
C GLN A 341 -2.12 16.86 -18.22
N VAL A 342 -2.24 15.84 -17.36
CA VAL A 342 -1.37 15.64 -16.21
C VAL A 342 -0.37 14.53 -16.55
N ASP A 343 0.92 14.82 -16.43
CA ASP A 343 2.03 13.87 -16.58
C ASP A 343 2.66 13.62 -15.20
N PHE A 344 2.94 12.36 -14.85
CA PHE A 344 3.61 12.02 -13.59
C PHE A 344 4.47 10.78 -13.73
N LYS A 345 5.41 10.60 -12.79
CA LYS A 345 6.24 9.40 -12.69
C LYS A 345 5.69 8.49 -11.61
N VAL A 346 5.76 7.19 -11.85
CA VAL A 346 5.36 6.15 -10.89
C VAL A 346 6.51 5.18 -10.73
N GLY A 347 6.90 4.89 -9.49
CA GLY A 347 7.94 3.91 -9.20
C GLY A 347 7.41 2.75 -8.37
N SER A 348 8.03 1.57 -8.51
CA SER A 348 7.76 0.44 -7.61
C SER A 348 8.13 0.78 -6.16
N ILE A 349 7.72 -0.08 -5.23
CA ILE A 349 7.96 0.10 -3.78
C ILE A 349 9.41 0.45 -3.45
N THR A 350 10.38 -0.19 -4.09
CA THR A 350 11.82 0.08 -3.97
C THR A 350 12.23 1.49 -4.36
N GLN A 351 11.68 2.02 -5.46
CA GLN A 351 11.91 3.41 -5.87
C GLN A 351 11.27 4.36 -4.86
N ARG A 352 10.06 4.05 -4.38
CA ARG A 352 9.40 4.83 -3.33
C ARG A 352 10.23 4.86 -2.05
N MET A 353 10.76 3.71 -1.63
CA MET A 353 11.66 3.62 -0.47
C MET A 353 12.95 4.42 -0.65
N ALA A 354 13.48 4.54 -1.87
CA ALA A 354 14.65 5.35 -2.15
C ALA A 354 14.40 6.87 -2.05
N GLU A 355 13.14 7.32 -2.21
CA GLU A 355 12.75 8.72 -1.97
C GLU A 355 12.57 9.03 -0.48
N LEU A 356 12.25 8.01 0.31
CA LEU A 356 12.10 8.17 1.76
C LEU A 356 13.47 8.41 2.38
N GLY A 357 13.63 9.56 3.04
CA GLY A 357 14.79 9.81 3.87
C GLY A 357 14.87 8.77 4.99
N THR A 358 16.01 8.11 5.13
CA THR A 358 16.33 7.25 6.27
C THR A 358 17.71 7.62 6.81
N PHE A 359 17.98 7.23 8.05
CA PHE A 359 19.33 7.29 8.61
C PHE A 359 19.91 5.88 8.57
N ASN A 360 21.15 5.77 8.13
CA ASN A 360 21.88 4.52 8.24
C ASN A 360 22.28 4.30 9.71
N ILE A 361 21.98 3.12 10.23
CA ILE A 361 22.53 2.61 11.48
C ILE A 361 23.39 1.41 11.12
N ALA A 362 24.58 1.29 11.70
CA ALA A 362 25.40 0.11 11.54
C ALA A 362 24.78 -1.04 12.35
N LEU A 363 24.79 -2.24 11.76
CA LEU A 363 24.39 -3.48 12.43
C LEU A 363 25.65 -4.32 12.62
N ASP A 364 25.97 -4.62 13.87
CA ASP A 364 27.11 -5.43 14.26
C ASP A 364 26.67 -6.88 14.47
N ALA A 365 27.48 -7.83 14.02
CA ALA A 365 27.22 -9.25 14.21
C ALA A 365 27.86 -9.69 15.54
N GLU A 366 27.04 -10.05 16.52
CA GLU A 366 27.46 -10.39 17.88
C GLU A 366 26.77 -11.66 18.37
N ASP A 367 27.41 -12.41 19.27
CA ASP A 367 26.87 -13.72 19.71
C ASP A 367 25.62 -13.60 20.61
N ASN A 368 25.46 -12.48 21.32
CA ASN A 368 24.31 -12.17 22.19
C ASN A 368 23.81 -10.75 21.91
N GLY A 369 23.00 -10.57 20.86
CA GLY A 369 22.49 -9.24 20.49
C GLY A 369 21.51 -8.67 21.52
N GLU A 370 21.93 -7.66 22.27
CA GLU A 370 21.16 -7.06 23.38
C GLU A 370 20.70 -5.60 23.15
N PRO A 371 21.20 -4.88 22.12
CA PRO A 371 20.52 -3.71 21.56
C PRO A 371 20.11 -3.87 20.09
N TRP A 372 19.30 -2.92 19.59
CA TRP A 372 18.87 -2.83 18.17
C TRP A 372 20.03 -2.88 17.15
N THR A 373 21.24 -2.50 17.56
CA THR A 373 22.44 -2.45 16.71
C THR A 373 23.21 -3.76 16.64
N GLU A 374 22.87 -4.78 17.41
CA GLU A 374 23.58 -6.04 17.45
C GLU A 374 22.68 -7.20 17.02
N PHE A 375 23.17 -8.04 16.11
CA PHE A 375 22.38 -9.11 15.53
C PHE A 375 23.10 -10.46 15.64
N PRO A 376 22.48 -11.47 16.28
CA PRO A 376 23.05 -12.81 16.36
C PRO A 376 22.94 -13.57 15.05
N SER A 377 24.05 -14.17 14.63
CA SER A 377 24.11 -15.05 13.45
C SER A 377 23.53 -14.40 12.19
N LEU A 378 24.02 -13.20 11.84
CA LEU A 378 23.54 -12.44 10.68
C LEU A 378 23.76 -13.20 9.37
N THR A 379 22.66 -13.53 8.69
CA THR A 379 22.62 -14.17 7.37
C THR A 379 21.81 -13.31 6.38
N THR A 380 21.94 -13.58 5.07
CA THR A 380 21.30 -12.74 4.04
C THR A 380 19.77 -12.74 4.12
N ASP A 381 19.17 -13.83 4.60
CA ASP A 381 17.73 -13.97 4.86
C ASP A 381 17.26 -13.25 6.13
N ARG A 382 18.17 -12.97 7.06
CA ARG A 382 17.89 -12.26 8.32
C ARG A 382 18.20 -10.77 8.27
N GLY A 383 19.01 -10.33 7.32
CA GLY A 383 19.34 -8.91 7.08
C GLY A 383 18.35 -8.18 6.18
N VAL A 384 17.13 -8.69 5.98
CA VAL A 384 16.10 -8.16 5.04
C VAL A 384 15.05 -7.34 5.76
#